data_AF-A0A495JF12-F1
#
_entry.id   AF-A0A495JF12-F1
#
_cell.length_a   1.000
_cell.length_b   1.000
_cell.length_c   1.000
_cell.angle_alpha   90.00
_cell.angle_beta   90.00
_cell.angle_gamma   90.00
#
_symmetry.space_group_name_H-M   'P 1'
#
loop_
_entity.id
_entity.type
_entity.pdbx_description
1 polymer ?
#
loop_
_entity_poly.entity_id
_entity_poly.type
_entity_poly.pdbx_seq_one_letter_code
_entity_poly.pdbx_strand_id
1 'polypeptide(L)' 'MDLDPNLVLRLLWRNRLNIHRVEHIRVRAGPECLLIAIFTVSADQSEADEVARRLINSTITRTPELRLWRLL' A
#
# COMPACT_ATOMS: atom_id res chain seq x y z
N MET A 1 14.16 7.69 10.53
CA MET A 1 12.90 7.84 11.28
C MET A 1 12.04 6.67 10.84
N ASP A 2 11.87 5.67 11.69
CA ASP A 2 11.13 4.47 11.31
C ASP A 2 9.64 4.79 11.26
N LEU A 3 9.02 4.49 10.12
CA LEU A 3 7.62 4.81 9.88
C LEU A 3 6.74 3.72 10.52
N ASP A 4 5.78 4.13 11.35
CA ASP A 4 4.87 3.20 12.04
C ASP A 4 4.06 2.36 11.02
N PRO A 5 4.19 1.02 11.03
CA PRO A 5 3.40 0.14 10.18
C PRO A 5 1.89 0.34 10.31
N ASN A 6 1.40 0.68 11.51
CA ASN A 6 -0.03 0.92 11.74
C ASN A 6 -0.50 2.22 11.10
N LEU A 7 0.34 3.26 11.10
CA LEU A 7 0.06 4.49 10.38
C LEU A 7 -0.07 4.23 8.88
N VAL A 8 0.88 3.50 8.29
CA VAL A 8 0.84 3.15 6.86
C VAL A 8 -0.37 2.30 6.52
N LEU A 9 -0.69 1.31 7.37
CA LEU A 9 -1.89 0.50 7.21
C LEU A 9 -3.15 1.38 7.17
N ARG A 10 -3.31 2.33 8.10
CA ARG A 10 -4.44 3.27 8.11
C ARG A 10 -4.51 4.12 6.84
N LEU A 11 -3.37 4.61 6.37
CA LEU A 11 -3.28 5.43 5.15
C LEU A 11 -3.66 4.63 3.89
N LEU A 12 -3.21 3.38 3.80
CA LEU A 12 -3.57 2.48 2.71
C LEU A 12 -5.08 2.18 2.72
N TRP A 13 -5.66 1.88 3.88
CA TRP A 13 -7.11 1.67 4.01
C TRP A 13 -7.93 2.91 3.65
N ARG A 14 -7.45 4.10 4.03
CA ARG A 14 -8.09 5.36 3.64
C ARG A 14 -8.09 5.58 2.13
N ASN A 15 -7.00 5.23 1.44
CA ASN A 15 -6.88 5.39 -0.01
C ASN A 15 -7.55 4.25 -0.81
N ARG A 16 -7.78 3.08 -0.19
CA ARG A 16 -8.54 1.95 -0.76
C ARG A 16 -9.93 2.35 -1.25
N LEU A 17 -10.57 3.37 -0.67
CA LEU A 17 -11.96 3.72 -0.99
C LEU A 17 -12.24 3.92 -2.51
N ASN A 18 -11.20 4.15 -3.32
CA ASN A 18 -11.29 4.27 -4.78
C ASN A 18 -10.87 3.00 -5.56
N ILE A 19 -10.63 1.88 -4.87
CA ILE A 19 -10.06 0.63 -5.38
C ILE A 19 -10.78 -0.56 -4.73
N HIS A 20 -11.96 -0.92 -5.26
CA HIS A 20 -12.86 -1.92 -4.68
C HIS A 20 -12.35 -3.38 -4.69
N ARG A 21 -11.19 -3.65 -5.28
CA ARG A 21 -10.66 -5.02 -5.45
C ARG A 21 -9.77 -5.51 -4.31
N VAL A 22 -9.46 -4.66 -3.33
CA VAL A 22 -8.58 -5.01 -2.19
C VAL A 22 -9.42 -5.56 -1.05
N GLU A 23 -9.12 -6.75 -0.54
CA GLU A 23 -9.83 -7.39 0.57
C GLU A 23 -9.08 -7.22 1.89
N HIS A 24 -7.76 -7.37 1.86
CA HIS A 24 -6.92 -7.27 3.04
C HIS A 24 -5.59 -6.60 2.73
N ILE A 25 -5.03 -5.95 3.76
CA ILE A 25 -3.71 -5.31 3.72
C ILE A 25 -2.98 -5.70 5.00
N ARG A 26 -1.74 -6.16 4.87
CA ARG A 26 -0.83 -6.37 5.99
C ARG A 26 0.42 -5.52 5.78
N VAL A 27 0.87 -4.86 6.83
CA VAL A 27 2.09 -4.05 6.83
C VAL A 27 2.99 -4.52 7.95
N ARG A 28 4.26 -4.73 7.65
CA ARG A 28 5.29 -5.10 8.63
C ARG A 28 6.52 -4.22 8.44
N ALA A 29 7.13 -3.80 9.55
CA ALA A 29 8.45 -3.18 9.51
C ALA A 29 9.52 -4.20 9.10
N GLY A 30 10.35 -3.83 8.13
CA GLY A 30 11.61 -4.48 7.82
C GLY A 30 12.77 -3.52 8.09
N PRO A 31 14.03 -4.00 8.05
CA PRO A 31 15.19 -3.11 8.08
C PRO A 31 15.09 -2.12 6.93
N GLU A 32 15.03 -0.82 7.25
CA GLU A 32 15.00 0.31 6.28
C GLU A 32 13.80 0.32 5.31
N CYS A 33 12.82 -0.56 5.51
CA CYS A 33 11.69 -0.70 4.59
C CYS A 33 10.39 -1.08 5.31
N LEU A 34 9.29 -0.95 4.59
CA LEU A 34 8.01 -1.54 4.97
C LEU A 34 7.65 -2.63 3.97
N LEU A 35 7.35 -3.81 4.51
CA LEU A 35 6.84 -4.92 3.74
C LEU A 35 5.32 -4.85 3.76
N ILE A 36 4.73 -4.75 2.58
CA ILE A 36 3.29 -4.61 2.40
C ILE A 36 2.78 -5.80 1.60
N ALA A 37 1.85 -6.56 2.17
CA ALA A 37 1.11 -7.60 1.45
C ALA A 37 -0.31 -7.11 1.21
N ILE A 38 -0.73 -7.12 -0.05
CA ILE A 38 -2.06 -6.70 -0.49
C ILE A 38 -2.76 -7.93 -1.04
N PHE A 39 -3.94 -8.23 -0.51
CA PHE A 39 -4.78 -9.33 -0.97
C PHE A 39 -5.91 -8.75 -1.80
N THR A 40 -6.02 -9.17 -3.05
CA THR A 40 -7.01 -8.67 -4.00
C THR A 40 -7.87 -9.79 -4.56
N VAL A 41 -9.08 -9.45 -4.97
CA VAL A 41 -9.88 -10.28 -5.88
C VAL A 41 -9.57 -9.82 -7.30
N SER A 42 -8.82 -10.66 -8.03
CA SER A 42 -8.33 -10.38 -9.38
C SER A 42 -8.36 -11.66 -10.21
N ALA A 43 -8.53 -11.54 -11.53
CA ALA A 43 -8.58 -12.69 -12.43
C ALA A 43 -7.18 -13.30 -12.65
N ASP A 44 -6.14 -12.47 -12.58
CA ASP A 44 -4.75 -12.88 -12.73
C ASP A 44 -3.79 -12.02 -11.89
N GLN A 45 -2.52 -12.43 -11.87
CA GLN A 45 -1.46 -11.77 -11.12
C GLN A 45 -1.15 -10.35 -11.65
N SER A 46 -1.24 -10.13 -12.96
CA SER A 46 -0.93 -8.82 -13.56
C SER A 46 -1.94 -7.78 -13.11
N GLU A 47 -3.21 -8.15 -13.06
CA GLU A 47 -4.28 -7.31 -12.54
C GLU A 47 -4.11 -7.02 -11.04
N ALA A 48 -3.74 -8.04 -10.25
CA ALA A 48 -3.43 -7.88 -8.83
C ALA A 48 -2.26 -6.90 -8.60
N ASP A 49 -1.20 -7.03 -9.40
CA ASP A 49 -0.03 -6.15 -9.35
C ASP A 49 -0.37 -4.71 -9.72
N GLU A 50 -1.21 -4.50 -10.74
CA GLU A 50 -1.68 -3.17 -11.13
C GLU A 50 -2.48 -2.52 -9.99
N VAL A 51 -3.41 -3.26 -9.39
CA VAL A 51 -4.21 -2.82 -8.24
C VAL A 51 -3.31 -2.44 -7.07
N ALA A 52 -2.33 -3.28 -6.74
CA ALA A 52 -1.37 -3.05 -5.68
C ALA A 52 -0.54 -1.77 -5.95
N ARG A 53 0.07 -1.65 -7.14
CA ARG A 53 0.85 -0.47 -7.53
C ARG A 53 0.02 0.81 -7.49
N ARG A 54 -1.22 0.76 -7.99
CA ARG A 54 -2.13 1.93 -7.98
C ARG A 54 -2.47 2.36 -6.55
N LEU A 55 -2.71 1.42 -5.64
CA LEU A 55 -2.96 1.72 -4.23
C LEU A 55 -1.74 2.36 -3.57
N ILE A 56 -0.56 1.77 -3.73
CA ILE A 56 0.68 2.30 -3.14
C ILE A 56 0.99 3.69 -3.70
N ASN A 57 1.00 3.85 -5.02
CA ASN A 57 1.33 5.13 -5.65
C ASN A 57 0.34 6.24 -5.31
N SER A 58 -0.96 5.93 -5.23
CA SER A 58 -1.97 6.90 -4.82
C SER A 58 -1.79 7.30 -3.35
N THR A 59 -1.43 6.36 -2.48
CA THR A 59 -1.15 6.61 -1.06
C THR A 59 0.09 7.48 -0.89
N ILE A 60 1.20 7.16 -1.57
CA ILE A 60 2.43 7.97 -1.54
C ILE A 60 2.17 9.38 -2.06
N THR A 61 1.47 9.51 -3.19
CA THR A 61 1.18 10.82 -3.81
C THR A 61 0.30 11.71 -2.92
N ARG A 62 -0.69 11.11 -2.24
CA ARG A 62 -1.68 11.86 -1.44
C ARG A 62 -1.27 12.10 0.02
N THR A 63 -0.21 11.46 0.49
CA THR A 63 0.23 11.55 1.89
C THR A 63 1.60 12.24 1.95
N PRO A 64 1.67 13.53 2.37
CA PRO A 64 2.92 14.28 2.47
C PRO A 64 4.05 13.55 3.22
N GLU A 65 3.71 12.83 4.29
CA GLU A 65 4.62 12.07 5.14
C GLU A 65 5.31 10.90 4.41
N LEU A 66 4.76 10.47 3.27
CA LEU A 66 5.28 9.38 2.44
C LEU A 66 6.03 9.86 1.20
N ARG A 67 6.15 11.17 0.93
CA ARG A 67 6.68 11.69 -0.36
C ARG A 67 8.09 11.22 -0.73
N LEU A 68 8.91 10.88 0.27
CA LEU A 68 10.28 10.37 0.04
C LEU A 68 10.31 8.84 -0.12
N TRP A 69 9.22 8.15 0.18
CA TRP A 69 9.09 6.71 0.05
C TRP A 69 8.80 6.33 -1.40
N ARG A 70 9.33 5.18 -1.82
CA ARG A 70 9.14 4.62 -3.16
C ARG A 70 8.90 3.12 -3.03
N LEU A 71 8.10 2.59 -3.94
CA LEU A 71 8.01 1.15 -4.14
C LEU A 71 9.33 0.67 -4.76
N LEU A 72 9.90 -0.41 -4.23
CA LEU A 72 11.11 -1.07 -4.74
C LEU A 72 10.75 -2.08 -5.83
#